data_AF-A0A447TBA0-F1
#
_entry.id   AF-A0A447TBA0-F1
#
_cell.length_a   1.000
_cell.length_b   1.000
_cell.length_c   1.000
_cell.angle_alpha   90.00
_cell.angle_beta   90.00
_cell.angle_gamma   90.00
#
_symmetry.space_group_name_H-M   'P 1'
#
loop_
_entity.id
_entity.type
_entity.pdbx_description
1 polymer ?
#
loop_
_entity_poly.entity_id
_entity_poly.type
_entity_poly.pdbx_seq_one_letter_code
_entity_poly.pdbx_strand_id
1 'polypeptide(L)'
;MSLEGLADRRAPLRPREGLDPRQQALYRRWGYPYVFEQFRFHLTLSDRLDRESAAAALIERGARRHFARLLQQVAVAGVTLFVEREQGGPFRYLAYCGFNGEVARHGG
;
A
#
# COMPACT_ATOMS: atom_id res chain seq x y z
N MET A 1 -15.21 -11.05 12.77
CA MET A 1 -15.53 -10.89 11.33
C MET A 1 -14.54 -11.74 10.55
N SER A 2 -14.97 -12.82 9.88
CA SER A 2 -14.05 -13.70 9.14
C SER A 2 -13.72 -13.08 7.78
N LEU A 3 -12.43 -12.96 7.47
CA LEU A 3 -11.96 -12.49 6.16
C LEU A 3 -11.93 -13.62 5.11
N GLU A 4 -12.40 -14.82 5.44
CA GLU A 4 -12.36 -15.99 4.57
C GLU A 4 -13.08 -15.78 3.24
N GLY A 5 -14.20 -15.06 3.21
CA GLY A 5 -14.96 -14.77 1.99
C GLY A 5 -14.28 -13.81 1.00
N LEU A 6 -13.20 -13.13 1.39
CA LEU A 6 -12.42 -12.22 0.52
C LEU A 6 -11.24 -12.92 -0.16
N ALA A 7 -10.93 -14.15 0.24
CA ALA A 7 -9.72 -14.86 -0.18
C ALA A 7 -9.88 -15.69 -1.46
N ASP A 8 -11.06 -15.69 -2.09
CA ASP A 8 -11.33 -16.57 -3.22
C ASP A 8 -10.80 -15.96 -4.54
N ARG A 9 -9.57 -16.33 -4.90
CA ARG A 9 -8.95 -15.92 -6.15
C ARG A 9 -9.25 -16.94 -7.25
N ARG A 10 -9.80 -16.47 -8.36
CA ARG A 10 -10.08 -17.28 -9.57
C ARG A 10 -8.87 -17.52 -10.48
N ALA A 11 -7.79 -16.75 -10.37
CA ALA A 11 -6.66 -16.79 -11.30
C ALA A 11 -5.36 -17.31 -10.66
N PRO A 12 -4.53 -18.09 -11.39
CA PRO A 12 -3.26 -18.60 -10.89
C PRO A 12 -2.24 -17.47 -10.68
N LEU A 13 -1.47 -17.57 -9.60
CA LEU A 13 -0.44 -16.60 -9.26
C LEU A 13 0.87 -16.90 -10.00
N ARG A 14 1.58 -15.84 -10.42
CA ARG A 14 2.92 -15.99 -10.97
C ARG A 14 3.90 -16.38 -9.85
N PRO A 15 4.86 -17.28 -10.07
CA PRO A 15 5.89 -17.58 -9.08
C PRO A 15 6.62 -16.30 -8.64
N ARG A 16 6.92 -16.22 -7.34
CA ARG A 16 7.68 -15.11 -6.75
C ARG A 16 8.78 -15.67 -5.87
N GLU A 17 10.03 -15.34 -6.23
CA GLU A 17 11.21 -15.79 -5.53
C GLU A 17 11.49 -14.96 -4.28
N GLY A 18 12.29 -15.51 -3.36
CA GLY A 18 12.75 -14.80 -2.15
C GLY A 18 11.69 -14.61 -1.06
N LEU A 19 10.53 -15.27 -1.16
CA LEU A 19 9.51 -15.23 -0.11
C LEU A 19 9.80 -16.24 0.99
N ASP A 20 9.74 -15.81 2.24
CA ASP A 20 9.76 -16.72 3.39
C ASP A 20 8.49 -17.61 3.44
N PRO A 21 8.47 -18.69 4.25
CA PRO A 21 7.31 -19.60 4.29
C PRO A 21 5.97 -18.91 4.61
N ARG A 22 6.00 -17.87 5.46
CA ARG A 22 4.79 -17.15 5.84
C ARG A 22 4.31 -16.26 4.70
N GLN A 23 5.21 -15.52 4.06
CA GLN A 23 4.95 -14.71 2.88
C GLN A 23 4.43 -15.55 1.72
N GLN A 24 4.93 -16.77 1.53
CA GLN A 24 4.39 -17.69 0.52
C GLN A 24 2.94 -18.11 0.83
N ALA A 25 2.63 -18.41 2.09
CA ALA A 25 1.26 -18.74 2.50
C ALA A 25 0.31 -17.55 2.29
N LEU A 26 0.76 -16.34 2.64
CA LEU A 26 0.01 -15.11 2.38
C LEU A 26 -0.14 -14.86 0.88
N TYR A 27 0.91 -15.05 0.08
CA TYR A 27 0.85 -14.88 -1.36
C TYR A 27 -0.15 -15.83 -1.99
N ARG A 28 -0.11 -17.13 -1.65
CA ARG A 28 -1.08 -18.12 -2.16
C ARG A 28 -2.52 -17.75 -1.86
N ARG A 29 -2.81 -17.24 -0.66
CA ARG A 29 -4.17 -16.93 -0.22
C ARG A 29 -4.65 -15.55 -0.67
N TRP A 30 -3.78 -14.54 -0.65
CA TRP A 30 -4.13 -13.13 -0.82
C TRP A 30 -3.50 -12.49 -2.06
N GLY A 31 -2.81 -13.27 -2.90
CA GLY A 31 -2.10 -12.82 -4.10
C GLY A 31 -1.06 -11.73 -3.85
N TYR A 32 -0.73 -11.46 -2.59
CA TYR A 32 0.25 -10.47 -2.18
C TYR A 32 0.90 -10.93 -0.86
N PRO A 33 2.23 -10.96 -0.74
CA PRO A 33 2.91 -11.53 0.41
C PRO A 33 2.97 -10.59 1.63
N TYR A 34 2.76 -9.28 1.44
CA TYR A 34 2.95 -8.26 2.48
C TYR A 34 1.63 -7.73 3.03
N VAL A 35 0.79 -8.66 3.50
CA VAL A 35 -0.49 -8.38 4.17
C VAL A 35 -0.42 -8.80 5.64
N PHE A 36 -1.36 -8.33 6.46
CA PHE A 36 -1.42 -8.61 7.91
C PHE A 36 -0.10 -8.30 8.62
N GLU A 37 0.53 -9.29 9.25
CA GLU A 37 1.76 -9.10 10.00
C GLU A 37 2.98 -8.77 9.13
N GLN A 38 2.89 -8.98 7.80
CA GLN A 38 3.94 -8.60 6.86
C GLN A 38 3.73 -7.20 6.27
N PHE A 39 2.61 -6.54 6.57
CA PHE A 39 2.33 -5.20 6.06
C PHE A 39 3.13 -4.13 6.82
N ARG A 40 3.73 -3.20 6.07
CA ARG A 40 4.39 -2.01 6.63
C ARG A 40 3.83 -0.79 5.93
N PHE A 41 3.17 0.08 6.70
CA PHE A 41 2.71 1.36 6.18
C PHE A 41 3.92 2.20 5.74
N HIS A 42 3.86 2.68 4.50
CA HIS A 42 4.86 3.58 3.94
C HIS A 42 4.18 4.49 2.91
N LEU A 43 4.74 5.68 2.74
CA LEU A 43 4.37 6.60 1.68
C LEU A 43 5.60 6.84 0.82
N THR A 44 5.47 6.64 -0.48
CA THR A 44 6.54 6.91 -1.44
C THR A 44 6.76 8.42 -1.52
N LEU A 45 7.96 8.88 -1.16
CA LEU A 45 8.32 10.31 -1.18
C LEU A 45 9.07 10.71 -2.45
N SER A 46 9.69 9.74 -3.12
CA SER A 46 10.47 9.93 -4.34
C SER A 46 10.48 8.66 -5.16
N ASP A 47 10.94 8.76 -6.40
CA ASP A 47 11.41 7.62 -7.17
C ASP A 47 12.66 6.99 -6.57
N ARG A 48 13.17 5.95 -7.24
CA ARG A 48 14.38 5.24 -6.83
C ARG A 48 15.57 6.20 -6.80
N LEU A 49 16.25 6.20 -5.66
CA LEU A 49 17.49 6.92 -5.45
C LEU A 49 18.65 5.92 -5.40
N ASP A 50 19.81 6.33 -5.90
CA ASP A 50 21.05 5.62 -5.63
C ASP A 50 21.43 5.79 -4.16
N ARG A 51 21.45 4.67 -3.42
CA ARG A 51 21.62 4.66 -1.95
C ARG A 51 22.98 5.18 -1.50
N GLU A 52 24.00 5.04 -2.33
CA GLU A 52 25.36 5.46 -1.99
C GLU A 52 25.61 6.94 -2.32
N SER A 53 24.67 7.59 -3.01
CA SER A 53 24.79 9.00 -3.39
C SER A 53 24.61 9.95 -2.20
N ALA A 54 25.37 11.05 -2.20
CA ALA A 54 25.19 12.14 -1.25
C ALA A 54 23.77 12.74 -1.33
N ALA A 55 23.17 12.76 -2.53
CA ALA A 55 21.80 13.23 -2.74
C ALA A 55 20.78 12.38 -1.98
N ALA A 56 20.89 11.05 -2.02
CA ALA A 56 20.00 10.16 -1.26
C ALA A 56 20.12 10.39 0.26
N ALA A 57 21.34 10.56 0.77
CA ALA A 57 21.57 10.86 2.18
C ALA A 57 20.95 12.21 2.60
N LEU A 58 21.03 13.24 1.74
CA LEU A 58 20.41 14.53 1.98
C LEU A 58 18.88 14.45 1.98
N ILE A 59 18.30 13.76 0.99
CA ILE A 59 16.85 13.54 0.90
C ILE A 59 16.34 12.78 2.12
N GLU A 60 17.01 11.70 2.52
CA GLU A 60 16.63 10.93 3.71
C GLU A 60 16.65 11.80 4.97
N ARG A 61 17.75 12.54 5.21
CA ARG A 61 17.85 13.45 6.36
C ARG A 61 16.77 14.53 6.32
N GLY A 62 16.50 15.10 5.15
CA GLY A 62 15.45 16.10 4.94
C GLY A 62 14.07 15.54 5.27
N ALA A 63 13.72 14.39 4.71
CA ALA A 63 12.45 13.69 4.94
C ALA A 63 12.25 13.36 6.42
N ARG A 64 13.27 12.81 7.09
CA ARG A 64 13.21 12.50 8.53
C ARG A 64 12.90 13.72 9.37
N ARG A 65 13.55 14.87 9.10
CA ARG A 65 13.27 16.12 9.83
C ARG A 65 11.90 16.68 9.52
N HIS A 66 11.54 16.74 8.23
CA HIS A 66 10.29 17.36 7.78
C HIS A 66 9.07 16.60 8.29
N PHE A 67 9.10 15.26 8.23
CA PHE A 67 7.97 14.41 8.64
C PHE A 67 8.04 13.93 10.09
N ALA A 68 9.04 14.36 10.88
CA ALA A 68 9.20 13.95 12.28
C ALA A 68 7.91 14.13 13.10
N ARG A 69 7.20 15.23 12.88
CA ARG A 69 5.97 15.58 13.61
C ARG A 69 4.73 14.89 13.06
N LEU A 70 4.72 14.54 11.76
CA LEU A 70 3.59 13.87 11.11
C LEU A 70 3.32 12.51 11.77
N LEU A 71 4.38 11.79 12.12
CA LEU A 71 4.29 10.45 12.73
C LEU A 71 3.58 10.43 14.09
N GLN A 72 3.34 11.58 14.70
CA GLN A 72 2.67 11.70 16.00
C GLN A 72 1.18 12.08 15.90
N GLN A 73 0.68 12.45 14.72
CA GLN A 73 -0.61 13.18 14.61
C GLN A 73 -1.54 12.72 13.49
N VAL A 74 -1.30 11.57 12.85
CA VAL A 74 -2.16 11.10 11.76
C VAL A 74 -3.17 10.08 12.26
N ALA A 75 -4.43 10.48 12.28
CA ALA A 75 -5.55 9.54 12.33
C ALA A 75 -5.91 9.10 10.91
N VAL A 76 -6.03 7.79 10.70
CA VAL A 76 -6.54 7.24 9.43
C VAL A 76 -8.06 7.15 9.56
N ALA A 77 -8.77 8.01 8.82
CA ALA A 77 -10.23 8.09 8.89
C ALA A 77 -10.96 7.05 8.02
N GLY A 78 -10.26 6.47 7.04
CA GLY A 78 -10.85 5.51 6.10
C GLY A 78 -9.89 5.10 5.00
N VAL A 79 -10.41 4.41 4.01
CA VAL A 79 -9.70 3.95 2.82
C VAL A 79 -10.35 4.48 1.55
N THR A 80 -9.54 4.84 0.57
CA THR A 80 -10.01 5.31 -0.73
C THR A 80 -9.59 4.32 -1.81
N LEU A 81 -10.56 3.94 -2.65
CA LEU A 81 -10.33 3.14 -3.84
C LEU A 81 -10.03 4.05 -5.02
N PHE A 82 -8.89 3.79 -5.66
CA PHE A 82 -8.49 4.40 -6.91
C PHE A 82 -8.33 3.34 -7.99
N VAL A 83 -8.45 3.76 -9.26
CA VAL A 83 -8.17 2.92 -10.43
C VAL A 83 -7.20 3.61 -11.37
N GLU A 84 -6.19 2.85 -11.80
CA GLU A 84 -5.36 3.16 -12.94
C GLU A 84 -5.92 2.37 -14.13
N ARG A 85 -6.52 3.06 -15.11
CA ARG A 85 -7.21 2.39 -16.23
C ARG A 85 -6.25 1.88 -17.30
N GLU A 86 -5.10 2.53 -17.42
CA GLU A 86 -4.06 2.27 -18.41
C GLU A 86 -2.71 2.36 -17.71
N GLN A 87 -1.76 1.51 -18.10
CA GLN A 87 -0.44 1.45 -17.47
C GLN A 87 0.30 2.79 -17.57
N GLY A 88 0.73 3.33 -16.44
CA GLY A 88 1.38 4.64 -16.31
C GLY A 88 0.41 5.83 -16.31
N GLY A 89 -0.91 5.57 -16.37
CA GLY A 89 -1.93 6.61 -16.37
C GLY A 89 -2.19 7.19 -14.96
N PRO A 90 -2.90 8.33 -14.87
CA PRO A 90 -3.27 8.90 -13.58
C PRO A 90 -4.27 7.99 -12.85
N PHE A 91 -4.11 7.88 -11.53
CA PHE A 91 -5.12 7.27 -10.66
C PHE A 91 -6.41 8.10 -10.67
N ARG A 92 -7.55 7.44 -10.90
CA ARG A 92 -8.88 8.04 -10.80
C ARG A 92 -9.55 7.60 -9.51
N TYR A 93 -10.12 8.54 -8.77
CA TYR A 93 -10.90 8.28 -7.57
C TYR A 93 -12.17 7.50 -7.94
N LEU A 94 -12.47 6.45 -7.17
CA LEU A 94 -13.70 5.66 -7.32
C LEU A 94 -14.61 5.77 -6.11
N ALA A 95 -14.08 5.56 -4.91
CA ALA A 95 -14.87 5.56 -3.70
C ALA A 95 -14.01 5.83 -2.47
N TYR A 96 -14.62 6.42 -1.44
CA TYR A 96 -14.11 6.51 -0.09
C TYR A 96 -14.99 5.66 0.82
N CYS A 97 -14.34 4.91 1.71
CA CYS A 97 -14.96 4.10 2.74
C CYS A 97 -14.37 4.53 4.09
N GLY A 98 -15.12 5.35 4.82
CA GLY A 98 -14.77 5.81 6.16
C GLY A 98 -14.90 4.69 7.19
N PHE A 99 -14.03 4.70 8.20
CA PHE A 99 -14.15 3.81 9.36
C PHE A 99 -15.28 4.21 10.32
N ASN A 100 -15.91 5.35 10.06
CA ASN A 100 -17.19 5.78 10.64
C ASN A 100 -18.42 5.17 9.95
N GLY A 101 -18.23 4.34 8.91
CA GLY A 101 -19.31 3.74 8.11
C GLY A 101 -19.79 4.58 6.93
N GLU A 102 -19.22 5.77 6.72
CA GLU A 102 -19.50 6.60 5.55
C GLU A 102 -18.96 5.94 4.28
N VAL A 103 -19.75 5.96 3.21
CA VAL A 103 -19.31 5.51 1.88
C VAL A 103 -19.69 6.56 0.85
N ALA A 104 -18.70 7.14 0.17
CA ALA A 104 -18.90 8.13 -0.88
C ALA A 104 -18.33 7.58 -2.21
N ARG A 105 -19.17 7.45 -3.24
CA ARG A 105 -18.77 6.95 -4.57
C ARG A 105 -18.75 8.09 -5.58
N HIS A 106 -17.83 8.05 -6.53
CA HIS A 106 -17.75 9.02 -7.62
C HIS A 106 -18.25 8.40 -8.93
N GLY A 107 -19.14 9.12 -9.62
CA GLY A 107 -19.75 8.68 -10.87
C GLY A 107 -21.04 7.87 -10.71
N GLY A 108 -21.92 8.29 -9.79
CA GLY A 108 -23.34 7.89 -9.80
C GLY A 108 -24.14 8.80 -10.73
#